data_AF-A0A6B3DN11-F1
#
_entry.id   AF-A0A6B3DN11-F1
#
_cell.length_a   1.000
_cell.length_b   1.000
_cell.length_c   1.000
_cell.angle_alpha   90.00
_cell.angle_beta   90.00
_cell.angle_gamma   90.00
#
_symmetry.space_group_name_H-M   'P 1'
#
loop_
_entity.id
_entity.type
_entity.pdbx_description
1 polymer ?
#
loop_
_entity_poly.entity_id
_entity_poly.type
_entity_poly.pdbx_seq_one_letter_code
_entity_poly.pdbx_strand_id
1 'polypeptide(L)' 'MTETLDTPIAQLTEIVDALDDPGELYRVSREVEARVTSAMRAARQTRALHLKGQGLTWRQIGRLMGGVSAQRAEQISRGV' A
#
# COMPACT_ATOMS: atom_id res chain seq x y z
N MET A 1 -6.87 13.04 -9.20
CA MET A 1 -6.04 12.41 -8.13
C MET A 1 -5.45 11.09 -8.57
N THR A 2 -6.17 10.27 -9.35
CA THR A 2 -5.60 9.11 -10.07
C THR A 2 -4.50 9.50 -11.06
N GLU A 3 -4.69 10.61 -11.79
CA GLU A 3 -3.68 11.17 -12.70
C GLU A 3 -2.33 11.48 -12.03
N THR A 4 -2.32 11.72 -10.72
CA THR A 4 -1.08 11.98 -9.95
C THR A 4 -0.27 10.69 -9.70
N LEU A 5 -0.91 9.51 -9.75
CA LEU A 5 -0.25 8.22 -9.57
C LEU A 5 0.19 7.60 -10.90
N ASP A 6 -0.41 8.00 -12.02
CA ASP A 6 -0.09 7.46 -13.34
C ASP A 6 1.38 7.70 -13.72
N THR A 7 1.92 8.90 -13.44
CA THR A 7 3.34 9.21 -13.72
C THR A 7 4.31 8.35 -12.90
N PRO A 8 4.19 8.26 -11.55
CA PRO A 8 5.05 7.35 -10.77
C PRO A 8 4.93 5.88 -11.17
N ILE A 9 3.72 5.41 -11.53
CA ILE A 9 3.52 4.04 -11.99
C ILE A 9 4.21 3.82 -13.34
N ALA A 10 4.07 4.75 -14.29
CA ALA A 10 4.74 4.70 -15.58
C ALA A 10 6.28 4.67 -15.43
N GLN A 11 6.83 5.46 -14.50
CA GLN A 11 8.27 5.43 -14.20
C GLN A 11 8.73 4.07 -13.66
N LEU A 12 7.93 3.41 -12.81
CA LEU A 12 8.24 2.06 -12.32
C LEU A 12 8.18 1.02 -13.45
N THR A 13 7.21 1.13 -14.35
CA THR A 13 7.10 0.21 -15.50
C THR A 13 8.23 0.42 -16.50
N GLU A 14 8.63 1.66 -16.78
CA GLU A 14 9.77 1.96 -17.67
C GLU A 14 11.09 1.35 -17.15
N ILE A 15 11.32 1.38 -15.84
CA ILE A 15 12.51 0.75 -15.23
C ILE A 15 12.50 -0.77 -15.42
N VAL A 16 11.33 -1.40 -15.32
CA VAL A 16 11.17 -2.85 -15.51
C VAL A 16 11.31 -3.23 -16.98
N ASP A 17 10.72 -2.43 -17.88
CA ASP A 17 10.71 -2.69 -19.32
C ASP A 17 12.06 -2.40 -20.00
N ALA A 18 12.93 -1.61 -19.36
CA ALA A 18 14.30 -1.38 -19.81
C ALA A 18 15.24 -2.60 -19.62
N LEU A 19 14.73 -3.71 -19.04
CA LEU A 19 15.49 -4.94 -18.85
C LEU A 19 15.40 -5.84 -20.10
N ASP A 20 16.56 -6.15 -20.69
CA ASP A 20 16.64 -6.96 -21.90
C ASP A 20 16.42 -8.47 -21.66
N ASP A 21 16.72 -8.97 -20.46
CA ASP A 21 16.54 -10.40 -20.11
C ASP A 21 15.09 -10.68 -19.67
N PRO A 22 14.35 -11.57 -20.35
CA PRO A 22 12.96 -11.86 -20.00
C PRO A 22 12.78 -12.48 -18.61
N GLY A 23 13.78 -13.24 -18.13
CA GLY A 23 13.74 -13.86 -16.81
C GLY A 23 13.96 -12.83 -15.68
N GLU A 24 14.85 -11.87 -15.91
CA GLU A 24 15.10 -10.72 -15.05
C GLU A 24 13.90 -9.79 -15.01
N LEU A 25 13.32 -9.47 -16.17
CA LEU A 25 12.10 -8.67 -16.27
C LEU A 25 10.98 -9.26 -15.40
N TYR A 26 10.70 -10.56 -15.54
CA TYR A 26 9.67 -11.22 -14.74
C TYR A 26 9.99 -11.15 -13.24
N ARG A 27 11.24 -11.40 -12.84
CA ARG A 27 11.65 -11.38 -11.43
C ARG A 27 11.53 -9.98 -10.82
N VAL A 28 12.03 -8.97 -11.52
CA VAL A 28 12.02 -7.58 -11.05
C VAL A 28 10.60 -7.03 -11.00
N SER A 29 9.75 -7.35 -11.99
CA SER A 29 8.33 -6.93 -11.95
C SER A 29 7.61 -7.45 -10.70
N ARG A 30 7.81 -8.72 -10.35
CA ARG A 30 7.25 -9.35 -9.14
C ARG A 30 7.82 -8.75 -7.86
N GLU A 31 9.10 -8.42 -7.85
CA GLU A 31 9.74 -7.79 -6.71
C GLU A 31 9.20 -6.36 -6.49
N VAL A 32 9.06 -5.56 -7.54
CA VAL A 32 8.48 -4.22 -7.48
C VAL A 32 7.05 -4.28 -6.94
N GLU A 33 6.21 -5.17 -7.47
CA GLU A 33 4.84 -5.38 -7.00
C GLU A 33 4.80 -5.72 -5.49
N ALA A 34 5.66 -6.63 -5.05
CA ALA A 34 5.76 -7.02 -3.65
C ALA A 34 6.21 -5.86 -2.74
N ARG A 35 7.21 -5.09 -3.17
CA ARG A 35 7.73 -3.92 -2.43
C ARG A 35 6.68 -2.82 -2.31
N VAL A 36 6.00 -2.47 -3.40
CA VAL A 36 4.90 -1.48 -3.40
C VAL A 36 3.77 -1.94 -2.48
N THR A 37 3.37 -3.20 -2.58
CA THR A 37 2.33 -3.77 -1.72
C THR A 37 2.71 -3.70 -0.24
N SER A 38 3.95 -4.03 0.10
CA SER A 38 4.48 -3.94 1.47
C SER A 38 4.47 -2.50 1.98
N ALA A 39 4.95 -1.54 1.18
CA ALA A 39 4.94 -0.12 1.51
C ALA A 39 3.52 0.41 1.77
N MET A 40 2.55 0.00 0.93
CA MET A 40 1.15 0.39 1.11
C MET A 40 0.49 -0.25 2.35
N ARG A 41 0.92 -1.45 2.75
CA ARG A 41 0.50 -2.05 4.04
C ARG A 41 1.04 -1.24 5.22
N ALA A 42 2.34 -0.93 5.21
CA ALA A 42 2.98 -0.13 6.26
C ALA A 42 2.37 1.27 6.39
N ALA A 43 2.06 1.93 5.26
CA ALA A 43 1.39 3.23 5.25
C ALA A 43 0.01 3.17 5.93
N ARG A 44 -0.80 2.15 5.61
CA ARG A 44 -2.12 1.95 6.24
C ARG A 44 -2.01 1.63 7.72
N GLN A 45 -1.06 0.78 8.11
CA GLN A 45 -0.79 0.47 9.52
C GLN A 45 -0.44 1.74 10.30
N THR A 46 0.49 2.55 9.78
CA THR A 46 0.91 3.82 10.39
C THR A 46 -0.27 4.76 10.58
N ARG A 47 -1.14 4.88 9.57
CA ARG A 47 -2.36 5.70 9.66
C ARG A 47 -3.34 5.17 10.71
N ALA A 48 -3.57 3.86 10.76
CA ALA A 48 -4.45 3.24 11.75
C ALA A 48 -3.96 3.52 13.19
N LEU A 49 -2.66 3.35 13.43
CA LEU A 49 -2.04 3.63 14.73
C LEU A 49 -2.09 5.11 15.09
N HIS A 50 -1.83 6.00 14.13
CA HIS A 50 -1.92 7.45 14.36
C HIS A 50 -3.33 7.88 14.77
N LEU A 51 -4.37 7.41 14.05
CA LEU A 51 -5.76 7.69 14.40
C LEU A 51 -6.13 7.08 15.76
N LYS A 52 -5.59 5.92 16.09
CA LYS A 52 -5.78 5.32 17.42
C LYS A 52 -5.16 6.17 18.53
N GLY A 53 -3.97 6.72 18.29
CA GLY A 53 -3.29 7.65 19.20
C GLY A 53 -4.04 8.96 19.44
N GLN A 54 -4.87 9.39 18.49
CA GLN A 54 -5.79 10.52 18.64
C GLN A 54 -7.06 10.18 19.45
N GLY A 55 -7.17 8.96 19.98
CA GLY A 55 -8.30 8.53 20.82
C GLY A 55 -9.49 7.97 20.05
N LEU A 56 -9.40 7.78 18.73
CA LEU A 56 -10.52 7.24 17.94
C LEU A 56 -10.77 5.77 18.27
N THR A 57 -12.05 5.37 18.19
CA THR A 57 -12.46 3.96 18.27
C THR A 57 -12.19 3.24 16.96
N TRP A 58 -11.99 1.92 17.00
CA TRP A 58 -11.76 1.12 15.78
C TRP A 58 -12.89 1.24 14.76
N ARG A 59 -14.13 1.45 15.22
CA ARG A 59 -15.28 1.70 14.33
C ARG A 59 -15.15 3.03 13.58
N GLN A 60 -14.70 4.09 14.25
CA GLN A 60 -14.44 5.37 13.59
C GLN A 60 -13.27 5.27 12.62
N ILE A 61 -12.19 4.61 13.03
CA ILE A 61 -11.00 4.38 12.20
C ILE A 61 -11.38 3.61 10.93
N GLY A 62 -12.14 2.51 11.06
CA GLY A 62 -12.58 1.72 9.91
C GLY A 62 -13.37 2.53 8.89
N ARG A 63 -14.27 3.42 9.35
CA ARG A 63 -14.97 4.36 8.47
C ARG A 63 -14.03 5.31 7.74
N LEU A 64 -13.06 5.91 8.45
CA LEU A 64 -12.09 6.83 7.85
C LEU A 64 -11.12 6.14 6.87
N MET A 65 -10.83 4.85 7.08
CA MET A 65 -9.91 4.07 6.23
C MET A 65 -10.58 3.44 5.00
N GLY A 66 -11.69 4.03 4.52
CA GLY A 66 -12.41 3.52 3.35
C GLY A 66 -13.55 2.57 3.68
N GLY A 67 -14.19 2.73 4.85
CA GLY A 67 -15.40 1.98 5.20
C GLY A 67 -15.17 0.53 5.63
N VAL A 68 -13.96 0.17 6.08
CA VAL A 68 -13.68 -1.17 6.58
C VAL A 68 -14.30 -1.40 7.96
N SER A 69 -14.51 -2.67 8.32
CA SER A 69 -15.03 -3.02 9.65
C SER A 69 -14.06 -2.63 10.76
N ALA A 70 -14.57 -2.50 11.99
CA ALA A 70 -13.74 -2.21 13.17
C ALA A 70 -12.64 -3.28 13.38
N GLN A 71 -13.00 -4.56 13.19
CA GLN A 71 -12.05 -5.67 13.27
C GLN A 71 -10.96 -5.55 12.19
N ARG A 72 -11.33 -5.18 10.96
CA ARG A 72 -10.34 -5.02 9.88
C ARG A 72 -9.41 -3.85 10.15
N ALA A 73 -9.92 -2.73 10.68
CA ALA A 73 -9.09 -1.59 11.09
C ALA A 73 -8.07 -1.98 12.17
N GLU A 74 -8.49 -2.78 13.15
CA GLU A 74 -7.60 -3.31 14.17
C GLU A 74 -6.53 -4.23 13.59
N GLN A 75 -6.90 -5.16 12.71
CA GLN A 75 -5.94 -6.05 12.01
C GLN A 75 -4.90 -5.25 11.23
N ILE A 76 -5.33 -4.22 10.50
CA ILE A 76 -4.42 -3.35 9.75
C ILE A 76 -3.42 -2.66 10.69
N SER A 77 -3.85 -2.21 11.88
CA SER A 77 -2.93 -1.60 12.87
C SER A 77 -1.85 -2.58 13.37
N ARG A 78 -2.11 -3.88 13.27
CA ARG A 78 -1.19 -4.97 13.63
C ARG A 78 -0.36 -5.46 12.44
N GLY A 79 -0.55 -4.89 11.24
CA GLY A 79 0.16 -5.28 10.03
C GLY A 79 -0.40 -6.53 9.33
N VAL A 80 -1.65 -6.90 9.62
CA VAL A 80 -2.34 -8.08 9.08
C VAL A 80 -3.38 -7.68 8.03
#